data_AF-A0A3D9C111-F1
#
_entry.id   AF-A0A3D9C111-F1
#
_cell.length_a   1.000
_cell.length_b   1.000
_cell.length_c   1.000
_cell.angle_alpha   90.00
_cell.angle_beta   90.00
_cell.angle_gamma   90.00
#
_symmetry.space_group_name_H-M   'P 1'
#
loop_
_entity.id
_entity.type
_entity.pdbx_description
1 polymer ?
#
loop_
_entity_poly.entity_id
_entity_poly.type
_entity_poly.pdbx_seq_one_letter_code
_entity_poly.pdbx_strand_id
1 'polypeptide(L)'
;MVVLCYNNSPTSFSHRLFYKSTISSYSFDCNILFTQYSDLEKAYHLTDGLKKIYYQNIIKSVAMTRLAHWFKDVEQAGFKSFSTLRKAITHHYRDILNYFHKRNINAAAESFNAKIKNFRMQLRGVKDKSFFLLRLTKFFA
;
A
#
# COMPACT_ATOMS: atom_id res chain seq x y z
N MET A 1 -1.47 0.86 -7.92
CA MET A 1 -2.27 1.01 -9.15
C MET A 1 -3.57 1.67 -8.74
N VAL A 2 -3.73 2.97 -9.07
CA VAL A 2 -4.93 3.74 -8.75
C VAL A 2 -5.90 3.52 -9.90
N VAL A 3 -6.99 2.81 -9.66
CA VAL A 3 -8.12 2.77 -10.60
C VAL A 3 -8.93 4.05 -10.33
N LEU A 4 -8.82 5.01 -11.24
CA LEU A 4 -9.69 6.19 -11.25
C LEU A 4 -11.01 5.77 -11.91
N CYS A 5 -12.07 5.60 -11.11
CA CYS A 5 -13.42 5.58 -11.67
C CYS A 5 -13.84 7.04 -11.91
N TYR A 6 -13.83 7.43 -13.18
CA TYR A 6 -14.35 8.72 -13.63
C TYR A 6 -15.88 8.61 -13.69
N ASN A 7 -16.59 9.25 -12.77
CA ASN A 7 -18.04 9.37 -12.87
C ASN A 7 -18.39 10.54 -13.80
N ASN A 8 -18.94 10.21 -14.96
CA ASN A 8 -19.65 11.18 -15.80
C ASN A 8 -21.01 11.48 -15.15
N SER A 9 -21.11 12.62 -14.48
CA SER A 9 -22.39 13.27 -14.19
C SER A 9 -22.19 14.77 -14.41
N PRO A 10 -23.00 15.43 -15.26
CA PRO A 10 -22.78 16.81 -15.64
C PRO A 10 -23.38 17.70 -14.56
N THR A 11 -22.55 18.23 -13.66
CA THR A 11 -22.68 19.58 -13.07
C THR A 11 -21.71 19.73 -11.90
N SER A 12 -21.07 20.90 -11.84
CA SER A 12 -20.28 21.43 -10.73
C SER A 12 -18.86 20.86 -10.53
N PHE A 13 -17.91 21.58 -11.12
CA PHE A 13 -16.48 21.51 -10.86
C PHE A 13 -16.19 21.80 -9.37
N SER A 14 -15.73 20.80 -8.63
CA SER A 14 -14.99 21.03 -7.39
C SER A 14 -13.93 19.96 -7.22
N HIS A 15 -12.68 20.36 -7.48
CA HIS A 15 -11.46 19.61 -7.21
C HIS A 15 -11.40 19.23 -5.73
N ARG A 16 -11.89 18.04 -5.37
CA ARG A 16 -11.60 17.42 -4.09
C ARG A 16 -11.11 16.00 -4.32
N LEU A 17 -9.78 15.88 -4.41
CA LEU A 17 -9.03 14.62 -4.37
C LEU A 17 -9.34 13.90 -3.05
N PHE A 18 -10.41 13.10 -3.03
CA PHE A 18 -10.68 12.21 -1.92
C PHE A 18 -9.88 10.92 -2.08
N TYR A 19 -8.71 10.91 -1.42
CA TYR A 19 -7.92 9.71 -1.19
C TYR A 19 -8.62 8.86 -0.12
N LYS A 20 -9.52 7.96 -0.52
CA LYS A 20 -10.07 6.91 0.34
C LYS A 20 -10.73 5.83 -0.51
N SER A 21 -10.19 4.62 -0.50
CA SER A 21 -10.98 3.42 -0.78
C SER A 21 -10.33 2.17 -0.17
N THR A 22 -10.64 1.92 1.10
CA THR A 22 -10.95 0.55 1.53
C THR A 22 -12.22 0.15 0.79
N ILE A 23 -12.07 -0.59 -0.31
CA ILE A 23 -13.18 -1.13 -1.09
C ILE A 23 -13.75 -2.31 -0.32
N SER A 24 -14.61 -2.02 0.66
CA SER A 24 -15.58 -2.98 1.21
C SER A 24 -17.02 -2.60 0.83
N SER A 25 -17.23 -1.46 0.16
CA SER A 25 -18.55 -0.90 -0.12
C SER A 25 -18.97 -0.90 -1.59
N TYR A 26 -18.30 -1.64 -2.49
CA TYR A 26 -18.64 -1.68 -3.93
C TYR A 26 -18.59 -3.11 -4.52
N SER A 27 -19.23 -4.10 -3.88
CA SER A 27 -19.19 -5.48 -4.40
C SER A 27 -20.05 -5.69 -5.65
N PHE A 28 -21.12 -4.91 -5.84
CA PHE A 28 -22.05 -5.07 -6.96
C PHE A 28 -21.51 -4.50 -8.29
N ASP A 29 -20.78 -3.37 -8.25
CA ASP A 29 -20.28 -2.69 -9.46
C ASP A 29 -19.01 -3.34 -10.04
N CYS A 30 -18.22 -4.05 -9.23
CA CYS A 30 -16.99 -4.68 -9.71
C CYS A 30 -17.24 -5.82 -10.70
N ASN A 31 -18.34 -6.58 -10.56
CA ASN A 31 -18.62 -7.71 -11.45
C ASN A 31 -18.94 -7.26 -12.88
N ILE A 32 -19.68 -6.16 -13.05
CA ILE A 32 -19.97 -5.59 -14.37
C ILE A 32 -18.67 -5.07 -15.02
N LEU A 33 -17.83 -4.41 -14.23
CA LEU A 33 -16.54 -3.88 -14.69
C LEU A 33 -15.59 -5.00 -15.14
N PHE A 34 -15.50 -6.09 -14.39
CA PHE A 34 -14.65 -7.24 -14.72
C PHE A 34 -15.16 -8.03 -15.93
N THR A 35 -16.48 -8.07 -16.13
CA THR A 35 -17.09 -8.63 -17.35
C THR A 35 -16.64 -7.86 -18.60
N GLN A 36 -16.50 -6.53 -18.51
CA GLN A 36 -16.07 -5.69 -19.63
C GLN A 36 -14.55 -5.63 -19.79
N TYR A 37 -13.80 -5.73 -18.70
CA TYR A 37 -12.35 -5.56 -18.67
C TYR A 37 -11.65 -6.68 -17.88
N SER A 38 -11.45 -7.82 -18.53
CA SER A 38 -10.81 -9.00 -17.91
C SER A 38 -9.37 -8.76 -17.44
N ASP A 39 -8.65 -7.82 -18.05
CA ASP A 39 -7.30 -7.44 -17.61
C ASP A 39 -7.32 -6.70 -16.27
N LEU A 40 -8.36 -5.91 -16.00
CA LEU A 40 -8.52 -5.23 -14.71
C LEU A 40 -8.82 -6.23 -13.60
N GLU A 41 -9.61 -7.25 -13.88
CA GLU A 41 -9.88 -8.35 -12.95
C GLU A 41 -8.59 -9.09 -12.58
N LYS A 42 -7.77 -9.46 -13.57
CA LYS A 42 -6.46 -10.09 -13.32
C LYS A 42 -5.54 -9.19 -12.50
N ALA A 43 -5.45 -7.91 -12.84
CA ALA A 43 -4.63 -6.94 -12.10
C ALA A 43 -5.13 -6.76 -10.64
N TYR A 44 -6.44 -6.79 -10.44
CA TYR A 44 -7.06 -6.76 -9.11
C TYR A 44 -6.66 -8.00 -8.30
N HIS A 45 -6.81 -9.21 -8.87
CA HIS A 45 -6.44 -10.45 -8.21
C HIS A 45 -4.95 -10.53 -7.86
N LEU A 46 -4.06 -10.05 -8.74
CA LEU A 46 -2.64 -9.96 -8.42
C LEU A 46 -2.37 -9.01 -7.24
N THR A 47 -3.06 -7.88 -7.19
CA THR A 47 -2.91 -6.91 -6.10
C THR A 47 -3.42 -7.49 -4.78
N ASP A 48 -4.59 -8.11 -4.81
CA ASP A 48 -5.22 -8.74 -3.65
C ASP A 48 -4.43 -9.97 -3.16
N GLY A 49 -3.86 -10.75 -4.07
CA GLY A 49 -2.95 -11.85 -3.75
C GLY A 49 -1.73 -11.37 -2.97
N LEU A 50 -1.06 -10.32 -3.46
CA LEU A 50 0.08 -9.72 -2.75
C LEU A 50 -0.34 -9.19 -1.38
N LYS A 51 -1.48 -8.50 -1.32
CA LYS A 51 -2.06 -7.98 -0.07
C LYS A 51 -2.26 -9.11 0.95
N LYS A 52 -2.91 -10.21 0.56
CA LYS A 52 -3.16 -11.37 1.43
C LYS A 52 -1.87 -11.94 2.02
N ILE A 53 -0.79 -12.01 1.24
CA ILE A 53 0.52 -12.48 1.72
C ILE A 53 1.01 -11.63 2.91
N TYR A 54 0.96 -10.30 2.78
CA TYR A 54 1.42 -9.41 3.86
C TYR A 54 0.48 -9.36 5.06
N TYR A 55 -0.84 -9.38 4.85
CA TYR A 55 -1.79 -9.26 5.96
C TYR A 55 -1.84 -10.51 6.84
N GLN A 56 -1.58 -11.69 6.29
CA GLN A 56 -1.62 -12.92 7.06
C GLN A 56 -0.44 -13.04 8.04
N ASN A 57 -0.71 -13.56 9.23
CA ASN A 57 0.32 -13.82 10.24
C ASN A 57 1.00 -15.16 9.95
N ILE A 58 1.97 -15.14 9.04
CA ILE A 58 2.70 -16.33 8.58
C ILE A 58 4.19 -16.22 8.85
N ILE A 59 4.83 -17.38 9.04
CA ILE A 59 6.27 -17.47 9.20
C ILE A 59 7.00 -17.17 7.88
N LYS A 60 8.26 -16.72 8.00
CA LYS A 60 9.09 -16.27 6.87
C LYS A 60 9.22 -17.30 5.74
N SER A 61 9.34 -18.59 6.05
CA SER A 61 9.41 -19.66 5.05
C SER A 61 8.12 -19.80 4.23
N VAL A 62 6.96 -19.74 4.88
CA VAL A 62 5.65 -19.77 4.19
C VAL A 62 5.45 -18.52 3.33
N ALA A 63 5.91 -17.35 3.82
CA ALA A 63 5.88 -16.11 3.03
C ALA A 63 6.76 -16.19 1.78
N MET A 64 7.95 -16.81 1.87
CA MET A 64 8.82 -17.05 0.71
C MET A 64 8.11 -17.87 -0.36
N THR A 65 7.51 -19.01 0.02
CA THR A 65 6.78 -19.89 -0.90
C THR A 65 5.61 -19.16 -1.57
N ARG A 66 4.83 -18.39 -0.80
CA ARG A 66 3.70 -17.63 -1.36
C ARG A 66 4.13 -16.50 -2.28
N LEU A 67 5.23 -15.81 -1.98
CA LEU A 67 5.81 -14.83 -2.89
C LEU A 67 6.30 -15.48 -4.18
N ALA A 68 6.88 -16.68 -4.11
CA ALA A 68 7.29 -17.42 -5.30
C ALA A 68 6.09 -17.79 -6.20
N HIS A 69 4.98 -18.25 -5.61
CA HIS A 69 3.74 -18.47 -6.35
C HIS A 69 3.21 -17.17 -6.98
N TRP A 70 3.18 -16.08 -6.21
CA TRP A 70 2.75 -14.79 -6.73
C TRP A 70 3.65 -14.27 -7.87
N PHE A 71 4.97 -14.52 -7.82
CA PHE A 71 5.87 -14.19 -8.94
C PHE A 71 5.54 -14.95 -10.20
N LYS A 72 5.20 -16.24 -10.09
CA LYS A 72 4.74 -17.06 -11.22
C LYS A 72 3.45 -16.48 -11.81
N ASP A 73 2.49 -16.09 -10.97
CA ASP A 73 1.23 -15.51 -11.42
C ASP A 73 1.45 -14.17 -12.15
N VAL A 74 2.38 -13.34 -11.65
CA VAL A 74 2.77 -12.07 -12.30
C VAL A 74 3.41 -12.30 -13.67
N GLU A 75 4.28 -13.32 -13.80
CA GLU A 75 4.90 -13.65 -15.08
C GLU A 75 3.87 -14.16 -16.09
N GLN A 76 2.93 -15.00 -15.64
CA GLN A 76 1.83 -15.50 -16.48
C GLN A 76 0.88 -14.39 -16.92
N ALA A 77 0.63 -13.40 -16.07
CA ALA A 77 -0.27 -12.30 -16.40
C ALA A 77 0.33 -11.28 -17.39
N GLY A 78 1.65 -11.24 -17.57
CA GLY A 78 2.31 -10.42 -18.61
C GLY A 78 2.28 -8.90 -18.39
N PHE A 79 1.80 -8.40 -17.25
CA PHE A 79 1.73 -6.95 -17.00
C PHE A 79 3.11 -6.34 -16.71
N LYS A 80 3.50 -5.34 -17.51
CA LYS A 80 4.77 -4.60 -17.33
C LYS A 80 4.90 -3.94 -15.95
N SER A 81 3.82 -3.36 -15.43
CA SER A 81 3.79 -2.70 -14.11
C SER A 81 4.11 -3.68 -12.97
N PHE A 82 3.49 -4.86 -12.98
CA PHE A 82 3.75 -5.92 -12.00
C PHE A 82 5.12 -6.55 -12.20
N SER A 83 5.64 -6.65 -13.43
CA SER A 83 7.01 -7.11 -13.68
C SER A 83 8.05 -6.17 -13.04
N THR A 84 7.87 -4.85 -13.14
CA THR A 84 8.72 -3.88 -12.44
C THR A 84 8.63 -4.05 -10.92
N LEU A 85 7.42 -4.23 -10.38
CA LEU A 85 7.21 -4.47 -8.95
C LEU A 85 7.90 -5.76 -8.50
N ARG A 86 7.76 -6.85 -9.26
CA ARG A 86 8.43 -8.13 -9.01
C ARG A 86 9.95 -7.95 -8.94
N LYS A 87 10.53 -7.22 -9.88
CA LYS A 87 11.98 -6.91 -9.87
C LYS A 87 12.39 -6.13 -8.62
N ALA A 88 11.62 -5.13 -8.22
CA ALA A 88 11.88 -4.36 -7.00
C ALA A 88 11.81 -5.24 -5.74
N ILE A 89 10.79 -6.11 -5.64
CA ILE A 89 10.65 -7.06 -4.53
C ILE A 89 11.82 -8.04 -4.52
N THR A 90 12.25 -8.52 -5.69
CA THR A 90 13.39 -9.44 -5.82
C THR A 90 14.68 -8.77 -5.36
N HIS A 91 14.91 -7.50 -5.71
CA HIS A 91 16.09 -6.76 -5.31
C HIS A 91 16.16 -6.55 -3.79
N HIS A 92 15.02 -6.29 -3.15
CA HIS A 92 14.91 -6.09 -1.70
C HIS A 92 14.37 -7.32 -0.95
N TYR A 93 14.52 -8.52 -1.51
CA TYR A 93 13.80 -9.72 -1.05
C TYR A 93 14.10 -10.06 0.42
N ARG A 94 15.36 -9.93 0.83
CA ARG A 94 15.79 -10.19 2.21
C ARG A 94 15.13 -9.24 3.21
N ASP A 95 15.10 -7.95 2.90
CA ASP A 95 14.53 -6.91 3.78
C ASP A 95 13.02 -7.03 3.87
N ILE A 96 12.38 -7.28 2.73
CA ILE A 96 10.96 -7.56 2.64
C ILE A 96 10.59 -8.77 3.49
N LEU A 97 11.37 -9.85 3.43
CA LEU A 97 11.09 -11.03 4.23
C LEU A 97 11.33 -10.83 5.73
N ASN A 98 12.14 -9.85 6.13
CA ASN A 98 12.32 -9.51 7.54
C ASN A 98 11.04 -8.94 8.16
N TYR A 99 10.10 -8.42 7.35
CA TYR A 99 8.75 -8.04 7.78
C TYR A 99 8.04 -9.19 8.52
N PHE A 100 8.14 -10.42 8.00
CA PHE A 100 7.46 -11.60 8.54
C PHE A 100 8.09 -12.13 9.84
N HIS A 101 9.30 -11.67 10.18
CA HIS A 101 9.96 -12.01 11.44
C HIS A 101 9.81 -10.91 12.49
N LYS A 102 9.86 -9.63 12.08
CA LYS A 102 9.87 -8.46 12.96
C LYS A 102 8.61 -7.58 12.80
N ARG A 103 7.44 -8.21 12.60
CA ARG A 103 6.18 -7.50 12.30
C ARG A 103 5.80 -6.47 13.36
N ASN A 104 5.99 -6.80 14.64
CA ASN A 104 5.71 -5.90 15.77
C ASN A 104 6.62 -4.66 15.77
N ILE A 105 7.89 -4.82 15.36
CA ILE A 105 8.85 -3.71 15.28
C ILE A 105 8.49 -2.79 14.10
N ASN A 106 8.05 -3.34 12.98
CA ASN A 106 7.56 -2.53 11.87
C ASN A 106 6.28 -1.76 12.23
N ALA A 107 5.34 -2.37 12.96
CA ALA A 107 4.17 -1.67 13.47
C ALA A 107 4.55 -0.53 14.44
N ALA A 108 5.56 -0.74 15.29
CA ALA A 108 6.12 0.31 16.13
C ALA A 108 6.77 1.44 15.29
N ALA A 109 7.52 1.10 14.25
CA ALA A 109 8.12 2.08 13.34
C ALA A 109 7.06 2.87 12.52
N GLU A 110 6.01 2.22 12.04
CA GLU A 110 4.88 2.86 11.36
C GLU A 110 4.10 3.80 12.29
N SER A 111 3.82 3.37 13.53
CA SER A 111 3.15 4.23 14.51
C SER A 111 4.03 5.42 14.93
N PHE A 112 5.34 5.23 15.00
CA PHE A 112 6.31 6.31 15.20
C PHE A 112 6.33 7.29 14.01
N ASN A 113 6.36 6.77 12.77
CA ASN A 113 6.26 7.59 11.56
C ASN A 113 4.96 8.39 11.50
N ALA A 114 3.85 7.80 11.93
CA ALA A 114 2.55 8.47 12.05
C ALA A 114 2.58 9.59 13.11
N LYS A 115 3.15 9.33 14.29
CA LYS A 115 3.34 10.35 15.34
C LYS A 115 4.21 11.51 14.85
N ILE A 116 5.34 11.25 14.17
CA ILE A 116 6.19 12.29 13.57
C ILE A 116 5.41 13.09 12.53
N LYS A 117 4.63 12.44 11.67
CA LYS A 117 3.84 13.12 10.64
C LYS A 117 2.77 14.03 11.27
N ASN A 118 2.11 13.57 12.33
CA ASN A 118 1.14 14.37 13.08
C ASN A 118 1.81 15.56 13.77
N PHE A 119 2.96 15.34 14.40
CA PHE A 119 3.77 16.39 15.03
C PHE A 119 4.22 17.46 14.03
N ARG A 120 4.71 17.05 12.85
CA ARG A 120 5.03 17.97 11.74
C ARG A 120 3.80 18.77 11.28
N MET A 121 2.62 18.15 11.28
CA MET A 121 1.37 18.84 10.92
C MET A 121 0.98 19.93 11.93
N GLN A 122 1.28 19.73 13.21
CA GLN A 122 1.05 20.71 14.28
C GLN A 122 2.07 21.86 14.26
N LEU A 123 3.25 21.65 13.67
CA LEU A 123 4.35 22.62 13.63
C LEU A 123 4.60 23.23 12.24
N ARG A 124 3.54 23.44 11.45
CA ARG A 124 3.67 24.08 10.13
C ARG A 124 4.29 25.48 10.27
N GLY A 125 5.35 25.76 9.52
CA GLY A 125 6.02 27.08 9.48
C GLY A 125 7.26 27.22 10.37
N VAL A 126 7.63 26.21 11.16
CA VAL A 126 8.86 26.23 11.96
C VAL A 126 10.08 25.97 11.06
N LYS A 127 10.94 26.99 10.88
CA LYS A 127 12.20 26.88 10.13
C LYS A 127 13.40 26.49 11.01
N ASP A 128 13.27 26.63 12.33
CA ASP A 128 14.34 26.36 13.29
C ASP A 128 14.37 24.87 13.69
N LYS A 129 15.47 24.19 13.34
CA LYS A 129 15.70 22.77 13.63
C LYS A 129 15.86 22.51 15.13
N SER A 130 16.49 23.42 15.88
CA SER A 130 16.73 23.28 17.32
C SER A 130 15.40 23.33 18.08
N PHE A 131 14.51 24.23 17.68
CA PHE A 131 13.16 24.33 18.24
C PHE A 131 12.30 23.11 17.93
N PHE A 132 12.41 22.55 16.73
CA PHE A 132 11.73 21.30 16.34
C PHE A 132 12.19 20.13 17.21
N LEU A 133 13.50 19.95 17.40
CA LEU A 133 14.07 18.89 18.23
C LEU A 133 13.65 19.03 19.70
N LEU A 134 13.66 20.25 20.27
CA LEU A 134 13.22 20.52 21.64
C LEU A 134 11.74 20.16 21.86
N ARG A 135 10.87 20.46 20.89
CA ARG A 135 9.44 20.09 20.97
C ARG A 135 9.23 18.60 20.75
N LEU A 136 10.05 17.98 19.91
CA LEU A 136 10.00 16.55 19.64
C LEU A 136 10.33 15.78 20.93
N THR A 137 11.43 16.13 21.62
CA THR A 137 11.82 15.49 22.88
C THR A 137 10.77 15.64 23.98
N LYS A 138 10.10 16.79 24.09
CA LYS A 138 9.00 17.00 25.06
C LYS A 138 7.72 16.20 24.77
N PHE A 139 7.52 15.77 23.53
CA PHE A 139 6.33 15.01 23.13
C PHE A 139 6.51 13.49 23.33
N PHE A 140 7.76 13.03 23.44
CA PHE A 140 8.12 11.62 23.61
C PHE A 140 8.72 11.28 24.99
N ALA A 141 8.90 12.28 25.87
CA ALA A 141 9.19 12.11 27.29
C ALA A 141 7.90 11.92 28.08
#